data_AF-A0A091AHJ2-F1
#
_entry.id   AF-A0A091AHJ2-F1
#
_cell.length_a   1.000
_cell.length_b   1.000
_cell.length_c   1.000
_cell.angle_alpha   90.00
_cell.angle_beta   90.00
_cell.angle_gamma   90.00
#
_symmetry.space_group_name_H-M   'P 1'
#
loop_
_entity.id
_entity.type
_entity.pdbx_description
1 polymer ?
#
loop_
_entity_poly.entity_id
_entity_poly.type
_entity_poly.pdbx_seq_one_letter_code
_entity_poly.pdbx_strand_id
1 'polypeptide(L)'
;MIPVYNHAATVAQVVKQARAMNYPVFVVDDGSTDETPKRLAEIKDIHVLRHEKNEGKGAAIMTGFMAASHVADFAITIDADGQHDPEDALNLIEAIPLKKRPLVVGARKGMDSVRGAHIPWTSRFGRKFSNFWVRLSGGPKLSDT
;
A
#
# COMPACT_ATOMS: atom_id res chain seq x y z
N MET A 1 -2.97 6.08 1.24
CA MET A 1 -3.36 5.84 -0.17
C MET A 1 -3.68 4.37 -0.32
N ILE A 2 -4.85 4.04 -0.88
CA ILE A 2 -5.39 2.68 -0.95
C ILE A 2 -5.65 2.33 -2.41
N PRO A 3 -4.83 1.49 -3.07
CA PRO A 3 -5.16 0.93 -4.37
C PRO A 3 -6.18 -0.19 -4.23
N VAL A 4 -7.20 -0.22 -5.07
CA VAL A 4 -8.31 -1.17 -4.99
C VAL A 4 -8.62 -1.74 -6.38
N TYR A 5 -8.77 -3.06 -6.48
CA TYR A 5 -9.31 -3.73 -7.65
C TYR A 5 -10.17 -4.91 -7.20
N ASN A 6 -11.48 -4.87 -7.48
CA ASN A 6 -12.44 -5.93 -7.15
C ASN A 6 -12.42 -6.37 -5.67
N HIS A 7 -12.57 -5.40 -4.76
CA HIS A 7 -12.56 -5.63 -3.30
C HIS A 7 -13.82 -5.05 -2.62
N ALA A 8 -15.00 -5.24 -3.22
CA ALA A 8 -16.25 -4.68 -2.70
C ALA A 8 -16.52 -5.07 -1.23
N ALA A 9 -16.15 -6.30 -0.82
CA ALA A 9 -16.39 -6.79 0.53
C ALA A 9 -15.59 -6.06 1.62
N THR A 10 -14.34 -5.67 1.32
CA THR A 10 -13.38 -5.17 2.33
C THR A 10 -13.14 -3.67 2.25
N VAL A 11 -13.33 -3.06 1.06
CA VAL A 11 -12.94 -1.67 0.79
C VAL A 11 -13.54 -0.66 1.79
N ALA A 12 -14.82 -0.81 2.15
CA ALA A 12 -15.49 0.10 3.07
C ALA A 12 -14.87 0.06 4.48
N GLN A 13 -14.48 -1.13 4.95
CA GLN A 13 -13.84 -1.29 6.25
C GLN A 13 -12.44 -0.69 6.25
N VAL A 14 -11.64 -0.96 5.21
CA VAL A 14 -10.27 -0.42 5.08
C VAL A 14 -10.30 1.10 5.04
N VAL A 15 -11.19 1.69 4.25
CA VAL A 15 -11.33 3.15 4.18
C VAL A 15 -11.78 3.72 5.52
N LYS A 16 -12.70 3.06 6.24
CA LYS A 16 -13.12 3.49 7.58
C LYS A 16 -11.96 3.49 8.58
N GLN A 17 -11.13 2.44 8.58
CA GLN A 17 -9.94 2.35 9.42
C GLN A 17 -8.92 3.44 9.06
N ALA A 18 -8.70 3.67 7.76
CA ALA A 18 -7.81 4.73 7.29
C ALA A 18 -8.27 6.13 7.72
N ARG A 19 -9.58 6.39 7.66
CA ARG A 19 -10.17 7.65 8.14
C ARG A 19 -10.01 7.85 9.64
N ALA A 20 -10.05 6.78 10.44
CA ALA A 20 -9.88 6.87 11.89
C ALA A 20 -8.50 7.41 12.30
N MET A 21 -7.50 7.34 11.42
CA MET A 21 -6.18 7.95 11.63
C MET A 21 -6.15 9.46 11.43
N ASN A 22 -7.26 10.07 11.01
CA ASN A 22 -7.41 11.53 10.83
C ASN A 22 -6.43 12.16 9.83
N TYR A 23 -6.05 11.39 8.79
CA TYR A 23 -5.25 11.86 7.65
C TYR A 23 -6.08 11.88 6.35
N PRO A 24 -5.68 12.68 5.34
CA PRO A 24 -6.30 12.62 4.01
C PRO A 24 -6.24 11.22 3.40
N VAL A 25 -7.40 10.68 3.02
CA VAL A 25 -7.50 9.35 2.42
C VAL A 25 -7.69 9.47 0.92
N PHE A 26 -6.74 8.92 0.17
CA PHE A 26 -6.82 8.74 -1.28
C PHE A 26 -7.05 7.28 -1.59
N VAL A 27 -8.06 7.00 -2.42
CA VAL A 27 -8.39 5.67 -2.92
C VAL A 27 -8.31 5.70 -4.44
N VAL A 28 -7.63 4.71 -5.03
CA VAL A 28 -7.59 4.53 -6.48
C VAL A 28 -8.25 3.22 -6.83
N ASP A 29 -9.41 3.30 -7.47
CA ASP A 29 -10.09 2.17 -8.09
C ASP A 29 -9.46 1.88 -9.45
N ASP A 30 -8.69 0.79 -9.55
CA ASP A 30 -7.97 0.37 -10.75
C ASP A 30 -8.91 -0.35 -11.75
N GLY A 31 -10.05 0.26 -12.06
CA GLY A 31 -11.02 -0.26 -13.02
C GLY A 31 -11.81 -1.47 -12.51
N SER A 32 -12.23 -1.49 -11.24
CA SER A 32 -13.06 -2.57 -10.69
C SER A 32 -14.35 -2.77 -11.49
N THR A 33 -14.76 -4.02 -11.63
CA THR A 33 -15.97 -4.45 -12.35
C THR A 33 -17.06 -4.98 -11.42
N ASP A 34 -16.76 -5.09 -10.13
CA ASP A 34 -17.71 -5.48 -9.08
C ASP A 34 -18.41 -4.25 -8.46
N GLU A 35 -18.99 -4.43 -7.27
CA GLU A 35 -19.69 -3.37 -6.53
C GLU A 35 -18.72 -2.37 -5.83
N THR A 36 -17.39 -2.51 -5.99
CA THR A 36 -16.39 -1.60 -5.37
C THR A 36 -16.66 -0.13 -5.65
N PRO A 37 -16.92 0.31 -6.91
CA PRO A 37 -17.08 1.73 -7.20
C PRO A 37 -18.34 2.32 -6.54
N LYS A 38 -19.42 1.53 -6.46
CA LYS A 38 -20.66 1.92 -5.78
C LYS A 38 -20.42 2.12 -4.28
N ARG A 39 -19.74 1.16 -3.65
CA ARG A 39 -19.38 1.25 -2.22
C ARG A 39 -18.46 2.43 -1.93
N LEU A 40 -17.53 2.74 -2.83
CA LEU A 40 -16.68 3.92 -2.70
C LEU A 40 -17.47 5.22 -2.83
N ALA A 41 -18.46 5.28 -3.72
CA ALA A 41 -19.31 6.45 -3.91
C ALA A 41 -20.19 6.77 -2.69
N GLU A 42 -20.50 5.78 -1.85
CA GLU A 42 -21.25 5.97 -0.60
C GLU A 42 -20.41 6.60 0.52
N ILE A 43 -19.08 6.60 0.39
CA ILE A 43 -18.17 7.09 1.43
C ILE A 43 -17.83 8.55 1.17
N LYS A 44 -18.10 9.40 2.16
CA LYS A 44 -17.76 10.84 2.14
C LYS A 44 -16.37 11.10 2.73
N ASP A 45 -15.85 12.30 2.46
CA ASP A 45 -14.59 12.84 2.97
C ASP A 45 -13.35 12.00 2.60
N ILE A 46 -13.37 11.44 1.39
CA ILE A 46 -12.23 10.74 0.79
C ILE A 46 -12.03 11.23 -0.64
N HIS A 47 -10.82 11.10 -1.15
CA HIS A 47 -10.50 11.36 -2.55
C HIS A 47 -10.53 10.03 -3.30
N VAL A 48 -11.46 9.87 -4.24
CA VAL A 48 -11.57 8.67 -5.08
C VAL A 48 -11.14 9.00 -6.50
N LEU A 49 -10.18 8.24 -7.02
CA LEU A 49 -9.74 8.26 -8.41
C LEU A 49 -10.08 6.91 -9.02
N ARG A 50 -10.38 6.89 -10.32
CA ARG A 50 -10.73 5.65 -11.01
C ARG A 50 -10.04 5.55 -12.36
N HIS A 51 -9.42 4.41 -12.63
CA HIS A 51 -8.95 4.05 -13.96
C HIS A 51 -10.09 3.44 -14.79
N GLU A 52 -10.08 3.66 -16.11
CA GLU A 52 -11.10 3.10 -17.01
C GLU A 52 -11.01 1.57 -17.11
N LYS A 53 -9.81 1.01 -16.93
CA LYS A 53 -9.50 -0.41 -16.93
C LYS A 53 -8.39 -0.68 -15.90
N ASN A 54 -8.16 -1.94 -15.59
CA ASN A 54 -7.06 -2.35 -14.74
C ASN A 54 -5.70 -2.06 -15.41
N GLU A 55 -4.94 -1.15 -14.82
CA GLU A 55 -3.58 -0.76 -15.22
C GLU A 55 -2.49 -1.37 -14.32
N GLY A 56 -2.91 -2.04 -13.25
CA GLY A 56 -2.08 -2.72 -12.28
C GLY A 56 -1.81 -1.87 -11.04
N LYS A 57 -1.55 -2.56 -9.92
CA LYS A 57 -1.32 -1.96 -8.60
C LYS A 57 -0.26 -0.84 -8.62
N GLY A 58 0.82 -1.00 -9.37
CA GLY A 58 1.87 0.01 -9.48
C GLY A 58 1.39 1.32 -10.11
N ALA A 59 0.58 1.23 -11.17
CA ALA A 59 -0.05 2.39 -11.82
C ALA A 59 -1.02 3.07 -10.84
N ALA A 60 -1.85 2.29 -10.15
CA ALA A 60 -2.78 2.82 -9.15
C ALA A 60 -2.06 3.56 -7.99
N ILE A 61 -0.96 3.00 -7.49
CA ILE A 61 -0.11 3.67 -6.48
C ILE A 61 0.42 5.00 -7.02
N MET A 62 0.95 5.02 -8.24
CA MET A 62 1.51 6.22 -8.85
C MET A 62 0.45 7.32 -9.04
N THR A 63 -0.73 6.96 -9.57
CA THR A 63 -1.88 7.85 -9.71
C THR A 63 -2.27 8.48 -8.36
N GLY A 64 -2.36 7.64 -7.32
CA GLY A 64 -2.68 8.10 -5.97
C GLY A 64 -1.63 9.04 -5.39
N PHE A 65 -0.34 8.77 -5.62
CA PHE A 65 0.76 9.63 -5.18
C PHE A 65 0.80 10.95 -5.91
N MET A 66 0.60 10.96 -7.23
CA MET A 66 0.53 12.21 -7.99
C MET A 66 -0.59 13.11 -7.47
N ALA A 67 -1.78 12.56 -7.24
CA ALA A 67 -2.90 13.33 -6.69
C ALA A 67 -2.64 13.81 -5.26
N ALA A 68 -2.03 12.98 -4.41
CA ALA A 68 -1.72 13.33 -3.03
C ALA A 68 -0.56 14.33 -2.88
N SER A 69 0.33 14.42 -3.89
CA SER A 69 1.54 15.25 -3.83
C SER A 69 1.27 16.75 -3.62
N HIS A 70 0.07 17.21 -3.93
CA HIS A 70 -0.36 18.59 -3.74
C HIS A 70 -0.84 18.91 -2.32
N VAL A 71 -1.08 17.89 -1.49
CA VAL A 71 -1.69 18.05 -0.16
C VAL A 71 -0.85 17.43 0.97
N ALA A 72 0.16 16.63 0.66
CA ALA A 72 0.99 15.95 1.65
C ALA A 72 2.45 15.79 1.20
N ASP A 73 3.38 15.95 2.15
CA ASP A 73 4.82 15.67 1.96
C ASP A 73 5.18 14.18 2.00
N PHE A 74 4.34 13.38 2.67
CA PHE A 74 4.52 11.95 2.87
C PHE A 74 3.24 11.21 2.51
N ALA A 75 3.40 10.01 1.97
CA ALA A 75 2.28 9.12 1.67
C ALA A 75 2.60 7.71 2.15
N ILE A 76 1.60 7.05 2.74
CA ILE A 76 1.66 5.65 3.14
C ILE A 76 0.66 4.87 2.29
N THR A 77 1.08 3.71 1.80
CA THR A 77 0.22 2.78 1.06
C THR A 77 -0.40 1.77 2.02
N ILE A 78 -1.71 1.54 1.92
CA ILE A 78 -2.44 0.53 2.70
C ILE A 78 -3.15 -0.38 1.69
N ASP A 79 -3.02 -1.70 1.82
CA ASP A 79 -3.70 -2.63 0.92
C ASP A 79 -5.20 -2.77 1.27
N ALA A 80 -6.01 -2.97 0.23
CA ALA A 80 -7.46 -3.10 0.35
C ALA A 80 -7.95 -4.44 0.93
N ASP A 81 -7.03 -5.30 1.37
CA ASP A 81 -7.31 -6.66 1.87
C ASP A 81 -7.76 -6.70 3.34
N GLY A 82 -7.69 -5.57 4.05
CA GLY A 82 -8.11 -5.48 5.46
C GLY A 82 -7.14 -6.12 6.45
N GLN A 83 -5.92 -6.47 6.02
CA GLN A 83 -4.93 -7.17 6.84
C GLN A 83 -3.91 -6.22 7.50
N HIS A 84 -4.23 -4.93 7.63
CA HIS A 84 -3.30 -3.91 8.13
C HIS A 84 -3.80 -3.34 9.45
N ASP A 85 -2.93 -3.41 10.47
CA ASP A 85 -3.17 -2.77 11.76
C ASP A 85 -2.86 -1.26 11.64
N PRO A 86 -3.74 -0.35 12.09
CA PRO A 86 -3.42 1.07 12.19
C PRO A 86 -2.10 1.37 12.92
N GLU A 87 -1.69 0.53 13.88
CA GLU A 87 -0.42 0.67 14.59
C GLU A 87 0.80 0.50 13.66
N ASP A 88 0.69 -0.33 12.61
CA ASP A 88 1.77 -0.50 11.63
C ASP A 88 2.04 0.81 10.86
N ALA A 89 1.00 1.58 10.55
CA ALA A 89 1.16 2.86 9.87
C ALA A 89 1.85 3.88 10.77
N LEU A 90 1.52 3.91 12.07
CA LEU A 90 2.15 4.81 13.05
C LEU A 90 3.64 4.49 13.23
N ASN A 91 3.99 3.21 13.35
CA ASN A 91 5.39 2.77 13.44
C ASN A 91 6.23 3.24 12.24
N LEU A 92 5.65 3.26 11.04
CA LEU A 92 6.33 3.74 9.84
C LEU A 92 6.55 5.26 9.86
N ILE A 93 5.59 6.02 10.40
CA ILE A 93 5.70 7.48 10.55
C ILE A 93 6.80 7.82 11.54
N GLU A 94 6.85 7.14 12.68
CA GLU A 94 7.85 7.38 13.73
C GLU A 94 9.28 7.03 13.27
N ALA A 95 9.43 6.11 12.32
CA ALA A 95 10.72 5.75 11.73
C ALA A 95 11.31 6.82 10.80
N ILE A 96 10.58 7.88 10.46
CA ILE A 96 11.05 8.93 9.54
C ILE A 96 12.04 9.86 10.26
N PRO A 97 13.32 9.93 9.82
CA PRO A 97 14.29 10.83 10.43
C PRO A 97 13.94 12.29 10.14
N LEU A 98 14.16 13.16 11.13
CA LEU A 98 13.97 14.61 11.00
C LEU A 98 14.71 15.16 9.78
N LYS A 99 14.02 16.05 9.03
CA LYS A 99 14.54 16.74 7.84
C LYS A 99 15.00 15.80 6.70
N LYS A 100 14.55 14.55 6.67
CA LYS A 100 14.79 13.62 5.57
C LYS A 100 13.47 13.20 4.91
N ARG A 101 13.56 12.73 3.66
CA ARG A 101 12.44 12.17 2.88
C ARG A 101 12.81 10.74 2.43
N PRO A 102 12.84 9.75 3.35
CA PRO A 102 13.22 8.39 3.02
C PRO A 102 12.07 7.63 2.34
N LEU A 103 12.42 6.53 1.66
CA LEU A 103 11.48 5.43 1.42
C LEU A 103 11.51 4.52 2.67
N VAL A 104 10.37 4.36 3.33
CA VAL A 104 10.21 3.47 4.49
C VAL A 104 9.46 2.22 4.04
N VAL A 105 10.03 1.04 4.31
CA VAL A 105 9.41 -0.25 4.01
C VAL A 105 9.23 -1.02 5.30
N GLY A 106 7.99 -1.35 5.63
CA GLY A 106 7.66 -2.19 6.79
C GLY A 106 8.03 -3.64 6.54
N ALA A 107 8.61 -4.29 7.56
CA ALA A 107 8.88 -5.73 7.56
C ALA A 107 8.21 -6.36 8.78
N ARG A 108 7.42 -7.43 8.57
CA ARG A 108 6.78 -8.17 9.66
C ARG A 108 7.80 -9.08 10.34
N LYS A 109 8.06 -8.88 11.64
CA LYS A 109 8.91 -9.78 12.44
C LYS A 109 8.22 -11.13 12.63
N GLY A 110 8.93 -12.24 12.40
CA GLY A 110 8.38 -13.60 12.54
C GLY A 110 8.02 -14.31 11.22
N MET A 111 8.28 -13.68 10.07
CA MET A 111 8.43 -14.37 8.78
C MET A 111 9.86 -14.86 8.53
N ASP A 112 10.68 -14.88 9.59
CA ASP A 112 11.98 -15.51 9.62
C ASP A 112 11.82 -16.97 9.19
N SER A 113 12.68 -17.37 8.25
CA SER A 113 12.72 -18.65 7.53
C SER A 113 12.85 -19.91 8.40
N VAL A 114 12.54 -19.85 9.69
CA VAL A 114 12.70 -20.94 10.66
C VAL A 114 11.36 -21.61 11.03
N ARG A 115 10.20 -21.04 10.68
CA ARG A 115 8.87 -21.68 10.94
C ARG A 115 7.89 -21.74 9.76
N GLY A 116 8.21 -21.17 8.60
CA GLY A 116 7.34 -21.14 7.43
C GLY A 116 7.56 -22.28 6.43
N ALA A 117 7.33 -23.53 6.84
CA ALA A 117 7.03 -24.55 5.84
C ALA A 117 5.72 -24.11 5.13
N HIS A 118 5.80 -23.81 3.83
CA HIS A 118 4.76 -23.19 2.98
C HIS A 118 4.85 -21.67 2.70
N ILE A 119 6.04 -21.10 2.50
CA ILE A 119 6.15 -19.89 1.65
C ILE A 119 6.09 -20.34 0.18
N PRO A 120 5.10 -19.91 -0.63
CA PRO A 120 5.02 -20.25 -2.06
C PRO A 120 6.30 -19.85 -2.78
N TRP A 121 6.78 -20.70 -3.69
CA TRP A 121 8.02 -20.44 -4.43
C TRP A 121 7.95 -19.16 -5.28
N THR A 122 6.76 -18.75 -5.70
CA THR A 122 6.48 -17.47 -6.37
C THR A 122 6.82 -16.26 -5.49
N SER A 123 6.50 -16.30 -4.20
CA SER A 123 6.87 -15.26 -3.23
C SER A 123 8.39 -15.22 -2.97
N ARG A 124 9.08 -16.37 -3.03
CA ARG A 124 10.56 -16.43 -2.95
C ARG A 124 11.23 -15.87 -4.20
N PHE A 125 10.64 -16.05 -5.39
CA PHE A 125 11.14 -15.48 -6.63
C PHE A 125 10.94 -13.96 -6.68
N GLY A 126 9.76 -13.47 -6.29
CA GLY A 126 9.47 -12.03 -6.19
C GLY A 126 10.44 -11.29 -5.28
N ARG A 127 10.76 -11.86 -4.11
CA ARG A 127 11.77 -11.30 -3.18
C ARG A 127 13.18 -11.27 -3.78
N LYS A 128 13.59 -12.31 -4.51
CA LYS A 128 14.89 -12.33 -5.21
C LYS A 128 14.96 -11.33 -6.36
N PHE A 129 13.88 -11.16 -7.12
CA PHE A 129 13.79 -10.21 -8.22
C PHE A 129 13.79 -8.77 -7.73
N SER A 130 13.05 -8.47 -6.66
CA SER A 130 13.05 -7.14 -6.02
C SER A 130 14.43 -6.77 -5.46
N ASN A 131 15.09 -7.68 -4.74
CA ASN A 131 16.45 -7.46 -4.23
C ASN A 131 17.50 -7.30 -5.33
N PHE A 132 17.32 -7.97 -6.47
CA PHE A 132 18.20 -7.82 -7.64
C PHE A 132 18.12 -6.42 -8.24
N TRP A 133 16.91 -5.86 -8.40
CA TRP A 133 16.73 -4.52 -8.96
C TRP A 133 17.12 -3.39 -8.00
N VAL A 134 16.83 -3.52 -6.70
CA VAL A 134 17.34 -2.56 -5.70
C VAL A 134 18.87 -2.49 -5.75
N ARG A 135 19.54 -3.64 -5.89
CA ARG A 135 21.01 -3.70 -5.96
C ARG A 135 21.57 -3.11 -7.27
N LEU A 136 20.88 -3.31 -8.39
CA LEU A 136 21.29 -2.77 -9.70
C LEU A 136 21.12 -1.25 -9.79
N SER A 137 20.13 -0.67 -9.11
CA SER A 137 19.86 0.77 -9.12
C SER A 137 20.67 1.57 -8.09
N GLY A 138 21.73 0.98 -7.50
CA GLY A 138 22.59 1.63 -6.53
C GLY A 138 22.09 1.60 -5.08
N GLY A 139 21.07 0.79 -4.80
CA GLY A 139 20.55 0.58 -3.45
C GLY A 139 21.45 -0.31 -2.57
N PRO A 140 21.34 -0.21 -1.23
CA PRO A 140 22.10 -1.03 -0.30
C PRO A 140 21.72 -2.51 -0.42
N LYS A 141 22.58 -3.40 0.07
CA LYS A 141 22.27 -4.83 0.19
C LYS A 141 21.19 -5.01 1.26
N LEU A 142 19.94 -5.18 0.84
CA LEU A 142 18.82 -5.49 1.73
C LEU A 142 18.85 -6.98 2.08
N SER A 143 19.04 -7.28 3.36
CA SER A 143 18.89 -8.62 3.91
C SER A 143 17.55 -8.71 4.63
N ASP A 144 16.56 -9.29 3.95
CA ASP A 144 15.40 -9.84 4.61
C ASP A 144 15.86 -11.03 5.45
N THR A 145 15.95 -10.84 6.76
CA THR A 145 16.02 -11.95 7.72
C THR A 145 14.62 -12.20 8.24
#